data_AF-A0A261KT75-F1
#
_entry.id   AF-A0A261KT75-F1
#
_cell.length_a   1.000
_cell.length_b   1.000
_cell.length_c   1.000
_cell.angle_alpha   90.00
_cell.angle_beta   90.00
_cell.angle_gamma   90.00
#
_symmetry.space_group_name_H-M   'P 1'
#
loop_
_entity.id
_entity.type
_entity.pdbx_description
1 polymer ?
#
loop_
_entity_poly.entity_id
_entity_poly.type
_entity_poly.pdbx_seq_one_letter_code
_entity_poly.pdbx_strand_id
1 'polypeptide(L)'
;MLKTEPTYKFPESNHPIVKSLFHHSDQELLTLFQNYPDQGKYFVTIFCRYGMIVQTLIQHSVRSPVQADYLFAQTWQHIFYELRGLDLREGADPETGNTTLQNWLINITAISINQEEMPPVESIRYSLEMAPPPLWCYFRQVLDQLEPLLRLILLMFQTFHWSETRIAAYLQAEGETISHQEVKSLLQQGYHNLDTNLPEDIKAIYLNDDIEQVSTGINQFLKVPKEPE
;
A
#
# COMPACT_ATOMS: atom_id res chain seq x y z
N MET A 1 -0.74 -25.44 22.21
CA MET A 1 -0.32 -25.42 20.80
C MET A 1 -1.33 -24.59 20.02
N LEU A 2 -1.12 -23.28 19.92
CA LEU A 2 -1.93 -22.43 19.06
C LEU A 2 -1.38 -22.61 17.65
N LYS A 3 -2.20 -23.17 16.75
CA LYS A 3 -1.94 -23.12 15.31
C LYS A 3 -2.08 -21.65 14.91
N THR A 4 -0.97 -20.94 14.83
CA THR A 4 -0.89 -19.66 14.11
C THR A 4 -0.90 -19.99 12.63
N GLU A 5 -2.08 -20.25 12.07
CA GLU A 5 -2.23 -20.12 10.62
C GLU A 5 -1.89 -18.68 10.26
N PRO A 6 -1.14 -18.43 9.18
CA PRO A 6 -0.89 -17.07 8.73
C PRO A 6 -2.23 -16.38 8.46
N THR A 7 -2.42 -15.21 9.07
CA THR A 7 -3.63 -14.40 8.91
C THR A 7 -3.83 -13.96 7.47
N TYR A 8 -2.74 -13.85 6.70
CA TYR A 8 -2.77 -13.47 5.28
C TYR A 8 -2.22 -14.58 4.39
N LYS A 9 -2.95 -14.90 3.31
CA LYS A 9 -2.66 -16.07 2.45
C LYS A 9 -1.84 -15.74 1.20
N PHE A 10 -1.36 -14.50 1.05
CA PHE A 10 -0.53 -14.04 -0.06
C PHE A 10 -1.01 -14.53 -1.44
N PRO A 11 -2.29 -14.28 -1.81
CA PRO A 11 -2.87 -14.76 -3.07
C PRO A 11 -2.04 -14.36 -4.30
N GLU A 12 -1.33 -13.26 -4.24
CA GLU A 12 -0.48 -12.72 -5.31
C GLU A 12 0.68 -13.64 -5.66
N SER A 13 1.13 -14.46 -4.71
CA SER A 13 2.15 -15.49 -4.93
C SER A 13 1.72 -16.53 -5.97
N ASN A 14 0.40 -16.66 -6.20
CA ASN A 14 -0.14 -17.55 -7.21
C ASN A 14 -0.20 -16.93 -8.61
N HIS A 15 -0.04 -15.61 -8.73
CA HIS A 15 -0.17 -14.89 -9.98
C HIS A 15 0.97 -15.24 -10.97
N PRO A 16 0.67 -15.44 -12.27
CA PRO A 16 1.69 -15.82 -13.26
C PRO A 16 2.87 -14.85 -13.34
N ILE A 17 2.61 -13.54 -13.25
CA ILE A 17 3.65 -12.50 -13.25
C ILE A 17 4.63 -12.72 -12.09
N VAL A 18 4.11 -12.92 -10.87
CA VAL A 18 4.93 -13.11 -9.67
C VAL A 18 5.72 -14.42 -9.73
N LYS A 19 5.06 -15.52 -10.12
CA LYS A 19 5.72 -16.83 -10.28
C LYS A 19 6.87 -16.80 -11.26
N SER A 20 6.73 -16.06 -12.35
CA SER A 20 7.79 -15.94 -13.36
C SER A 20 9.08 -15.34 -12.78
N LEU A 21 9.02 -14.62 -11.66
CA LEU A 21 10.14 -13.92 -11.04
C LEU A 21 10.80 -14.70 -9.89
N PHE A 22 10.26 -15.85 -9.48
CA PHE A 22 10.78 -16.61 -8.33
C PHE A 22 12.21 -17.15 -8.51
N HIS A 23 12.69 -17.23 -9.75
CA HIS A 23 14.05 -17.67 -10.06
C HIS A 23 15.12 -16.59 -9.80
N HIS A 24 14.73 -15.32 -9.65
CA HIS A 24 15.66 -14.24 -9.35
C HIS A 24 16.14 -14.26 -7.90
N SER A 25 17.42 -13.97 -7.71
CA SER A 25 18.02 -13.71 -6.40
C SER A 25 17.50 -12.41 -5.78
N ASP A 26 17.73 -12.23 -4.48
CA ASP A 26 17.30 -11.02 -3.74
C ASP A 26 17.95 -9.76 -4.30
N GLN A 27 19.24 -9.85 -4.64
CA GLN A 27 19.98 -8.75 -5.25
C GLN A 27 19.40 -8.38 -6.62
N GLU A 28 19.07 -9.37 -7.45
CA GLU A 28 18.45 -9.14 -8.76
C GLU A 28 17.08 -8.49 -8.62
N LEU A 29 16.22 -9.00 -7.73
CA LEU A 29 14.90 -8.43 -7.48
C LEU A 29 14.99 -6.98 -6.96
N LEU A 30 15.91 -6.71 -6.03
CA LEU A 30 16.15 -5.36 -5.52
C LEU A 30 16.62 -4.42 -6.64
N THR A 31 17.60 -4.87 -7.44
CA THR A 31 18.14 -4.09 -8.55
C THR A 31 17.06 -3.79 -9.60
N LEU A 32 16.21 -4.77 -9.91
CA LEU A 32 15.09 -4.60 -10.84
C LEU A 32 14.04 -3.64 -10.28
N PHE A 33 13.69 -3.77 -9.00
CA PHE A 33 12.79 -2.83 -8.33
C PHE A 33 13.29 -1.38 -8.37
N GLN A 34 14.60 -1.18 -8.14
CA GLN A 34 15.22 0.14 -8.15
C GLN A 34 15.32 0.74 -9.57
N ASN A 35 15.63 -0.09 -10.57
CA ASN A 35 15.83 0.37 -11.95
C ASN A 35 14.54 0.56 -12.75
N TYR A 36 13.44 -0.09 -12.35
CA TYR A 36 12.15 -0.04 -13.05
C TYR A 36 11.03 0.39 -12.09
N PRO A 37 11.01 1.66 -11.66
CA PRO A 37 10.02 2.18 -10.70
C PRO A 37 8.57 2.19 -11.21
N ASP A 38 8.39 2.03 -12.52
CA ASP A 38 7.12 1.88 -13.23
C ASP A 38 6.58 0.43 -13.22
N GLN A 39 7.34 -0.54 -12.69
CA GLN A 39 6.96 -1.96 -12.66
C GLN A 39 6.84 -2.48 -11.22
N GLY A 40 5.62 -2.73 -10.77
CA GLY A 40 5.36 -3.12 -9.39
C GLY A 40 5.59 -4.58 -9.04
N LYS A 41 5.66 -5.47 -10.03
CA LYS A 41 5.85 -6.92 -9.86
C LYS A 41 7.10 -7.29 -9.08
N TYR A 42 8.17 -6.49 -9.15
CA TYR A 42 9.41 -6.78 -8.42
C TYR A 42 9.20 -6.61 -6.92
N PHE A 43 8.55 -5.52 -6.51
CA PHE A 43 8.17 -5.29 -5.12
C PHE A 43 7.17 -6.34 -4.63
N VAL A 44 6.15 -6.66 -5.43
CA VAL A 44 5.19 -7.73 -5.09
C VAL A 44 5.91 -9.06 -4.88
N THR A 45 6.91 -9.38 -5.70
CA THR A 45 7.68 -10.63 -5.56
C THR A 45 8.51 -10.64 -4.28
N ILE A 46 9.15 -9.52 -3.92
CA ILE A 46 9.85 -9.35 -2.63
C ILE A 46 8.86 -9.53 -1.47
N PHE A 47 7.68 -8.90 -1.56
CA PHE A 47 6.61 -9.05 -0.58
C PHE A 47 6.16 -10.51 -0.43
N CYS A 48 5.91 -11.23 -1.52
CA CYS A 48 5.53 -12.64 -1.48
C CYS A 48 6.62 -13.53 -0.85
N ARG A 49 7.91 -13.20 -1.06
CA ARG A 49 9.05 -13.95 -0.52
C ARG A 49 9.21 -13.75 0.99
N TYR A 50 8.98 -12.54 1.50
CA TYR A 50 9.32 -12.17 2.88
C TYR A 50 8.15 -11.75 3.76
N GLY A 51 6.95 -11.63 3.19
CA GLY A 51 5.74 -11.22 3.88
C GLY A 51 5.47 -12.02 5.13
N MET A 52 5.69 -13.33 5.08
CA MET A 52 5.57 -14.22 6.23
C MET A 52 6.53 -13.90 7.37
N ILE A 53 7.78 -13.51 7.07
CA ILE A 53 8.77 -13.16 8.10
C ILE A 53 8.33 -11.88 8.81
N VAL A 54 8.00 -10.84 8.03
CA VAL A 54 7.53 -9.55 8.56
C VAL A 54 6.23 -9.72 9.35
N GLN A 55 5.28 -10.49 8.82
CA GLN A 55 4.00 -10.77 9.49
C GLN A 55 4.22 -11.47 10.83
N THR A 56 5.09 -12.48 10.88
CA THR A 56 5.38 -13.22 12.12
C THR A 56 5.97 -12.30 13.18
N LEU A 57 6.94 -11.45 12.82
CA LEU A 57 7.56 -10.50 13.75
C LEU A 57 6.52 -9.53 14.35
N ILE A 58 5.60 -9.02 13.52
CA ILE A 58 4.58 -8.07 13.93
C ILE A 58 3.48 -8.73 14.76
N GLN A 59 3.03 -9.92 14.39
CA GLN A 59 2.02 -10.65 15.16
C GLN A 59 2.45 -10.96 16.60
N HIS A 60 3.76 -11.07 16.83
CA HIS A 60 4.32 -11.25 18.17
C HIS A 60 4.48 -9.94 18.96
N SER A 61 4.45 -8.78 18.31
CA SER A 61 4.65 -7.48 18.96
C SER A 61 3.36 -6.78 19.39
N VAL A 62 2.22 -7.08 18.74
CA VAL A 62 0.93 -6.43 19.01
C VAL A 62 -0.17 -7.43 19.33
N ARG A 63 -1.06 -7.05 20.27
CA ARG A 63 -2.11 -7.95 20.79
C ARG A 63 -3.40 -7.94 19.97
N SER A 64 -3.72 -6.83 19.31
CA SER A 64 -4.94 -6.70 18.51
C SER A 64 -4.66 -7.09 17.05
N PRO A 65 -5.43 -8.01 16.46
CA PRO A 65 -5.28 -8.39 15.05
C PRO A 65 -5.40 -7.20 14.09
N VAL A 66 -6.34 -6.28 14.35
CA VAL A 66 -6.54 -5.08 13.53
C VAL A 66 -5.33 -4.14 13.57
N GLN A 67 -4.71 -4.01 14.75
CA GLN A 67 -3.47 -3.27 14.91
C GLN A 67 -2.28 -3.98 14.25
N ALA A 68 -2.23 -5.32 14.31
CA ALA A 68 -1.21 -6.10 13.62
C ALA A 68 -1.28 -5.93 12.10
N ASP A 69 -2.49 -5.99 11.53
CA ASP A 69 -2.70 -5.77 10.10
C ASP A 69 -2.32 -4.35 9.68
N TYR A 70 -2.71 -3.34 10.47
CA TYR A 70 -2.33 -1.95 10.21
C TYR A 70 -0.82 -1.74 10.30
N LEU A 71 -0.16 -2.23 11.35
CA LEU A 71 1.29 -2.13 11.52
C LEU A 71 2.03 -2.90 10.40
N PHE A 72 1.50 -4.03 9.96
CA PHE A 72 2.02 -4.78 8.83
C PHE A 72 2.01 -3.93 7.55
N ALA A 73 0.90 -3.25 7.27
CA ALA A 73 0.81 -2.34 6.12
C ALA A 73 1.76 -1.14 6.23
N GLN A 74 1.83 -0.49 7.40
CA GLN A 74 2.75 0.64 7.64
C GLN A 74 4.22 0.21 7.51
N THR A 75 4.57 -0.96 8.06
CA THR A 75 5.94 -1.49 7.97
C THR A 75 6.32 -1.76 6.51
N TRP A 76 5.41 -2.35 5.72
CA TRP A 76 5.66 -2.54 4.29
C TRP A 76 5.72 -1.24 3.49
N GLN A 77 4.97 -0.22 3.90
CA GLN A 77 5.11 1.12 3.32
C GLN A 77 6.48 1.72 3.60
N HIS A 78 6.97 1.60 4.84
CA HIS A 78 8.32 2.03 5.21
C HIS A 78 9.38 1.26 4.41
N ILE A 79 9.28 -0.06 4.36
CA ILE A 79 10.13 -0.94 3.54
C ILE A 79 10.11 -0.50 2.07
N PHE A 80 8.95 -0.23 1.50
CA PHE A 80 8.80 0.16 0.09
C PHE A 80 9.63 1.41 -0.26
N TYR A 81 9.65 2.40 0.62
CA TYR A 81 10.44 3.61 0.41
C TYR A 81 11.93 3.37 0.65
N GLU A 82 12.29 2.67 1.73
CA GLU A 82 13.69 2.41 2.07
C GLU A 82 14.40 1.50 1.05
N LEU A 83 13.69 0.53 0.47
CA LEU A 83 14.22 -0.34 -0.58
C LEU A 83 14.72 0.44 -1.81
N ARG A 84 14.23 1.67 -2.05
CA ARG A 84 14.68 2.49 -3.20
C ARG A 84 16.12 2.98 -3.06
N GLY A 85 16.60 3.13 -1.82
CA GLY A 85 17.95 3.57 -1.51
C GLY A 85 18.86 2.48 -0.95
N LEU A 86 18.34 1.25 -0.77
CA LEU A 86 19.07 0.16 -0.13
C LEU A 86 20.22 -0.34 -1.01
N ASP A 87 21.43 -0.34 -0.46
CA ASP A 87 22.57 -1.09 -1.00
C ASP A 87 22.96 -2.26 -0.07
N LEU A 88 22.68 -3.49 -0.52
CA LEU A 88 23.05 -4.71 0.21
C LEU A 88 24.58 -4.95 0.25
N ARG A 89 25.35 -4.28 -0.61
CA ARG A 89 26.81 -4.41 -0.70
C ARG A 89 27.52 -3.54 0.32
N GLU A 90 26.94 -2.39 0.66
CA GLU A 90 27.49 -1.46 1.67
C GLU A 90 27.30 -1.98 3.10
N GLY A 91 26.25 -2.79 3.35
CA GLY A 91 25.98 -3.40 4.64
C GLY A 91 26.80 -4.65 4.97
N ALA A 92 27.87 -4.96 4.22
CA ALA A 92 28.69 -6.13 4.49
C ALA A 92 29.40 -6.00 5.85
N ASP A 93 28.91 -6.72 6.85
CA ASP A 93 29.64 -6.92 8.10
C ASP A 93 30.94 -7.68 7.77
N PRO A 94 32.12 -7.13 8.13
CA PRO A 94 33.41 -7.74 7.81
C PRO A 94 33.60 -9.14 8.40
N GLU A 95 32.80 -9.55 9.41
CA GLU A 95 32.88 -10.89 10.01
C GLU A 95 31.86 -11.89 9.44
N THR A 96 30.70 -11.45 8.95
CA THR A 96 29.59 -12.35 8.54
C THR A 96 29.29 -12.36 7.04
N GLY A 97 29.90 -11.44 6.26
CA GLY A 97 29.61 -11.27 4.83
C GLY A 97 28.31 -10.49 4.59
N ASN A 98 28.09 -10.07 3.33
CA ASN A 98 26.99 -9.21 2.85
C ASN A 98 25.70 -9.26 3.69
N THR A 99 25.15 -8.10 4.08
CA THR A 99 23.81 -8.02 4.67
C THR A 99 22.82 -8.63 3.69
N THR A 100 22.17 -9.72 4.10
CA THR A 100 21.12 -10.34 3.30
C THR A 100 19.87 -9.47 3.36
N LEU A 101 19.07 -9.48 2.29
CA LEU A 101 17.79 -8.77 2.27
C LEU A 101 16.88 -9.21 3.41
N GLN A 102 16.92 -10.50 3.77
CA GLN A 102 16.20 -11.03 4.93
C GLN A 102 16.63 -10.37 6.25
N ASN A 103 17.94 -10.28 6.53
CA ASN A 103 18.43 -9.66 7.77
C ASN A 103 18.06 -8.17 7.81
N TRP A 104 18.17 -7.48 6.68
CA TRP A 104 17.74 -6.09 6.57
C TRP A 104 16.23 -5.93 6.86
N LEU A 105 15.39 -6.80 6.29
CA LEU A 105 13.93 -6.81 6.52
C LEU A 105 13.58 -7.07 7.99
N ILE A 106 14.31 -7.96 8.66
CA ILE A 106 14.14 -8.20 10.11
C ILE A 106 14.45 -6.92 10.89
N ASN A 107 15.58 -6.26 10.57
CA ASN A 107 16.02 -5.06 11.27
C ASN A 107 15.05 -3.89 11.09
N ILE A 108 14.65 -3.59 9.85
CA ILE A 108 13.70 -2.50 9.59
C ILE A 108 12.32 -2.78 10.19
N THR A 109 11.88 -4.05 10.22
CA THR A 109 10.64 -4.44 10.91
C THR A 109 10.74 -4.18 12.41
N ALA A 110 11.86 -4.53 13.05
CA ALA A 110 12.09 -4.24 14.46
C ALA A 110 12.12 -2.73 14.75
N ILE A 111 12.67 -1.93 13.84
CA ILE A 111 12.62 -0.46 13.93
C ILE A 111 11.16 0.03 13.89
N SER A 112 10.39 -0.39 12.88
CA SER A 112 8.98 -0.02 12.74
C SER A 112 8.14 -0.40 13.96
N ILE A 113 8.34 -1.59 14.53
CA ILE A 113 7.64 -2.03 15.76
C ILE A 113 7.90 -1.08 16.94
N ASN A 114 9.11 -0.54 17.07
CA ASN A 114 9.50 0.29 18.20
C ASN A 114 9.16 1.78 18.03
N GLN A 115 8.96 2.23 16.79
CA GLN A 115 8.76 3.65 16.47
C GLN A 115 7.29 4.02 16.22
N GLU A 116 6.44 3.07 15.82
CA GLU A 116 5.06 3.37 15.45
C GLU A 116 4.17 3.57 16.68
N GLU A 117 3.62 4.77 16.84
CA GLU A 117 2.55 5.02 17.80
C GLU A 117 1.23 4.46 17.25
N MET A 118 0.84 3.28 17.73
CA MET A 118 -0.35 2.61 17.24
C MET A 118 -1.64 3.37 17.61
N PRO A 119 -2.48 3.73 16.62
CA PRO A 119 -3.75 4.37 16.91
C PRO A 119 -4.71 3.42 17.64
N PRO A 120 -5.72 3.96 18.35
CA PRO A 120 -6.80 3.16 18.94
C PRO A 120 -7.49 2.29 17.89
N VAL A 121 -7.87 1.06 18.28
CA VAL A 121 -8.45 0.06 17.35
C VAL A 121 -9.67 0.61 16.61
N GLU A 122 -10.50 1.41 17.29
CA GLU A 122 -11.74 1.98 16.77
C GLU A 122 -11.51 3.00 15.64
N SER A 123 -10.30 3.59 15.61
CA SER A 123 -9.90 4.54 14.57
C SER A 123 -9.24 3.87 13.36
N ILE A 124 -8.86 2.59 13.47
CA ILE A 124 -8.26 1.84 12.37
C ILE A 124 -9.36 1.33 11.45
N ARG A 125 -9.39 1.86 10.22
CA ARG A 125 -10.33 1.45 9.17
C ARG A 125 -9.68 0.62 8.06
N TYR A 126 -8.41 0.24 8.24
CA TYR A 126 -7.65 -0.56 7.30
C TYR A 126 -8.16 -2.00 7.22
N SER A 127 -8.16 -2.56 6.00
CA SER A 127 -8.44 -3.98 5.76
C SER A 127 -7.33 -4.58 4.91
N LEU A 128 -6.66 -5.59 5.46
CA LEU A 128 -5.58 -6.31 4.80
C LEU A 128 -6.04 -7.07 3.56
N GLU A 129 -7.29 -7.56 3.57
CA GLU A 129 -7.87 -8.26 2.42
C GLU A 129 -8.16 -7.31 1.25
N MET A 130 -8.66 -6.11 1.55
CA MET A 130 -9.07 -5.14 0.54
C MET A 130 -7.91 -4.32 -0.01
N ALA A 131 -6.91 -4.06 0.83
CA ALA A 131 -5.74 -3.31 0.43
C ALA A 131 -4.44 -3.97 0.94
N PRO A 132 -4.03 -5.08 0.30
CA PRO A 132 -2.76 -5.72 0.60
C PRO A 132 -1.59 -4.74 0.52
N PRO A 133 -0.50 -4.95 1.28
CA PRO A 133 0.53 -3.94 1.41
C PRO A 133 1.16 -3.45 0.10
N PRO A 134 1.44 -4.31 -0.91
CA PRO A 134 1.94 -3.82 -2.19
C PRO A 134 0.94 -2.91 -2.91
N LEU A 135 -0.32 -3.34 -3.00
CA LEU A 135 -1.39 -2.53 -3.58
C LEU A 135 -1.51 -1.18 -2.84
N TRP A 136 -1.41 -1.21 -1.52
CA TRP A 136 -1.49 -0.03 -0.69
C TRP A 136 -0.34 0.95 -0.91
N CYS A 137 0.89 0.45 -1.06
CA CYS A 137 2.05 1.29 -1.36
C CYS A 137 1.90 2.05 -2.68
N TYR A 138 1.47 1.35 -3.75
CA TYR A 138 1.28 1.98 -5.06
C TYR A 138 0.12 2.95 -5.08
N PHE A 139 -1.02 2.64 -4.44
CA PHE A 139 -2.12 3.61 -4.31
C PHE A 139 -1.69 4.86 -3.55
N ARG A 140 -0.98 4.71 -2.42
CA ARG A 140 -0.47 5.87 -1.67
C ARG A 140 0.48 6.70 -2.51
N GLN A 141 1.42 6.08 -3.21
CA GLN A 141 2.33 6.79 -4.11
C GLN A 141 1.58 7.62 -5.15
N VAL A 142 0.57 7.04 -5.80
CA VAL A 142 -0.19 7.76 -6.84
C VAL A 142 -1.05 8.87 -6.22
N LEU A 143 -1.70 8.60 -5.08
CA LEU A 143 -2.44 9.63 -4.34
C LEU A 143 -1.52 10.78 -3.94
N ASP A 144 -0.30 10.49 -3.49
CA ASP A 144 0.71 11.47 -3.08
C ASP A 144 1.21 12.36 -4.24
N GLN A 145 1.02 11.93 -5.48
CA GLN A 145 1.33 12.71 -6.69
C GLN A 145 0.15 13.57 -7.17
N LEU A 146 -1.07 13.36 -6.66
CA LEU A 146 -2.22 14.19 -7.02
C LEU A 146 -2.08 15.60 -6.45
N GLU A 147 -2.56 16.59 -7.21
CA GLU A 147 -2.71 17.97 -6.74
C GLU A 147 -3.51 18.01 -5.42
N PRO A 148 -3.14 18.87 -4.44
CA PRO A 148 -3.75 18.86 -3.11
C PRO A 148 -5.28 19.01 -3.12
N LEU A 149 -5.81 19.91 -3.95
CA LEU A 149 -7.26 20.12 -4.09
C LEU A 149 -7.97 18.88 -4.63
N LEU A 150 -7.37 18.22 -5.62
CA LEU A 150 -7.92 17.02 -6.23
C LEU A 150 -7.96 15.86 -5.22
N ARG A 151 -6.88 15.69 -4.44
CA ARG A 151 -6.81 14.70 -3.36
C ARG A 151 -7.85 14.97 -2.28
N LEU A 152 -8.03 16.23 -1.87
CA LEU A 152 -9.03 16.62 -0.88
C LEU A 152 -10.45 16.29 -1.36
N ILE A 153 -10.78 16.63 -2.60
CA ILE A 153 -12.08 16.33 -3.20
C ILE A 153 -12.35 14.81 -3.23
N LEU A 154 -11.36 14.01 -3.64
CA LEU A 154 -11.47 12.56 -3.65
C LEU A 154 -11.71 11.99 -2.24
N LEU A 155 -11.00 12.47 -1.23
CA LEU A 155 -11.17 12.05 0.16
C LEU A 155 -12.56 12.44 0.70
N MET A 156 -13.01 13.67 0.47
CA MET A 156 -14.36 14.12 0.86
C MET A 156 -15.45 13.25 0.26
N PHE A 157 -15.30 12.89 -1.01
CA PHE A 157 -16.27 12.08 -1.71
C PHE A 157 -16.25 10.61 -1.24
N GLN A 158 -15.06 10.02 -1.09
CA GLN A 158 -14.92 8.59 -0.83
C GLN A 158 -14.98 8.19 0.64
N THR A 159 -14.35 8.98 1.50
CA THR A 159 -14.25 8.70 2.93
C THR A 159 -15.47 9.21 3.68
N PHE A 160 -15.97 10.40 3.31
CA PHE A 160 -17.09 11.05 4.01
C PHE A 160 -18.42 10.97 3.25
N HIS A 161 -18.44 10.43 2.03
CA HIS A 161 -19.63 10.29 1.20
C HIS A 161 -20.37 11.61 0.94
N TRP A 162 -19.63 12.71 0.85
CA TRP A 162 -20.23 14.00 0.52
C TRP A 162 -20.62 14.04 -0.96
N SER A 163 -21.79 14.58 -1.26
CA SER A 163 -22.21 14.84 -2.65
C SER A 163 -21.34 15.92 -3.29
N GLU A 164 -21.28 15.98 -4.63
CA GLU A 164 -20.50 17.03 -5.32
C GLU A 164 -20.98 18.44 -4.93
N THR A 165 -22.29 18.59 -4.69
CA THR A 165 -22.89 19.84 -4.20
C THR A 165 -22.41 20.23 -2.80
N ARG A 166 -22.30 19.26 -1.89
CA ARG A 166 -21.82 19.51 -0.52
C ARG A 166 -20.33 19.85 -0.52
N ILE A 167 -19.54 19.17 -1.34
CA ILE A 167 -18.11 19.46 -1.52
C ILE A 167 -17.92 20.87 -2.07
N ALA A 168 -18.64 21.24 -3.14
CA ALA A 168 -18.56 22.58 -3.71
C ALA A 168 -18.93 23.67 -2.69
N ALA A 169 -20.03 23.49 -1.95
CA ALA A 169 -20.44 24.45 -0.92
C ALA A 169 -19.40 24.60 0.20
N TYR A 170 -18.77 23.48 0.61
CA TYR A 170 -17.69 23.52 1.59
C TYR A 170 -16.47 24.29 1.08
N LEU A 171 -15.99 23.97 -0.12
CA LEU A 171 -14.83 24.64 -0.72
C LEU A 171 -15.09 26.15 -0.93
N GLN A 172 -16.30 26.53 -1.35
CA GLN A 172 -16.71 27.94 -1.43
C GLN A 172 -16.67 28.67 -0.09
N ALA A 173 -17.07 28.00 1.00
CA ALA A 173 -16.99 28.56 2.34
C ALA A 173 -15.53 28.75 2.82
N GLU A 174 -14.62 27.90 2.34
CA GLU A 174 -13.16 28.01 2.58
C GLU A 174 -12.45 28.99 1.61
N GLY A 175 -13.20 29.65 0.71
CA GLY A 175 -12.70 30.70 -0.18
C GLY A 175 -12.35 30.24 -1.60
N GLU A 176 -12.60 28.98 -1.96
CA GLU A 176 -12.40 28.48 -3.32
C GLU A 176 -13.55 28.89 -4.26
N THR A 177 -13.23 29.32 -5.48
CA THR A 177 -14.24 29.62 -6.50
C THR A 177 -14.49 28.40 -7.39
N ILE A 178 -15.17 27.38 -6.84
CA ILE A 178 -15.45 26.12 -7.55
C ILE A 178 -16.95 25.77 -7.53
N SER A 179 -17.48 25.37 -8.67
CA SER A 179 -18.87 24.90 -8.84
C SER A 179 -18.99 23.38 -8.65
N HIS A 180 -20.21 22.90 -8.43
CA HIS A 180 -20.46 21.45 -8.35
C HIS A 180 -20.16 20.71 -9.66
N GLN A 181 -20.24 21.37 -10.82
CA GLN A 181 -19.88 20.78 -12.12
C GLN A 181 -18.36 20.61 -12.23
N GLU A 182 -17.60 21.60 -11.75
CA GLU A 182 -16.14 21.50 -11.67
C GLU A 182 -15.70 20.43 -10.68
N VAL A 183 -16.35 20.31 -9.52
CA VAL A 183 -16.09 19.19 -8.58
C VAL A 183 -16.30 17.84 -9.26
N LYS A 184 -17.39 17.68 -10.03
CA LYS A 184 -17.64 16.45 -10.79
C LYS A 184 -16.54 16.17 -11.83
N SER A 185 -16.11 17.19 -12.55
CA SER A 185 -15.01 17.07 -13.53
C SER A 185 -13.69 16.70 -12.85
N LEU A 186 -13.40 17.30 -11.70
CA LEU A 186 -12.20 16.99 -10.90
C LEU A 186 -12.27 15.56 -10.38
N LEU A 187 -13.41 15.08 -9.88
CA LEU A 187 -13.55 13.68 -9.48
C LEU A 187 -13.22 12.72 -10.64
N GLN A 188 -13.76 12.98 -11.84
CA GLN A 188 -13.45 12.18 -13.03
C GLN A 188 -11.95 12.22 -13.39
N GLN A 189 -11.35 13.41 -13.34
CA GLN A 189 -9.91 13.57 -13.54
C GLN A 189 -9.10 12.83 -12.49
N GLY A 190 -9.54 12.84 -11.24
CA GLY A 190 -8.92 12.12 -10.12
C GLY A 190 -8.88 10.62 -10.35
N TYR A 191 -10.01 10.03 -10.75
CA TYR A 191 -10.06 8.61 -11.10
C TYR A 191 -9.20 8.27 -12.31
N HIS A 192 -9.24 9.10 -13.34
CA HIS A 192 -8.41 8.90 -14.53
C HIS A 192 -6.91 8.97 -14.21
N ASN A 193 -6.50 9.94 -13.37
CA ASN A 193 -5.11 10.05 -12.92
C ASN A 193 -4.72 8.84 -12.06
N LEU A 194 -5.60 8.35 -11.19
CA LEU A 194 -5.31 7.17 -10.37
C LEU A 194 -5.11 5.92 -11.24
N ASP A 195 -5.98 5.70 -12.22
CA ASP A 195 -5.90 4.55 -13.13
C ASP A 195 -4.67 4.61 -14.07
N THR A 196 -4.36 5.79 -14.58
CA THR A 196 -3.26 5.99 -15.55
C THR A 196 -1.88 5.94 -14.89
N ASN A 197 -1.76 6.30 -13.61
CA ASN A 197 -0.49 6.35 -12.91
C ASN A 197 -0.19 5.09 -12.08
N LEU A 198 -1.14 4.15 -11.96
CA LEU A 198 -0.85 2.84 -11.40
C LEU A 198 -0.06 1.99 -12.41
N PRO A 199 0.99 1.27 -11.97
CA PRO A 199 1.67 0.30 -12.80
C PRO A 199 0.70 -0.74 -13.39
N GLU A 200 0.83 -1.02 -14.68
CA GLU A 200 -0.03 -2.00 -15.37
C GLU A 200 0.04 -3.39 -14.74
N ASP A 201 1.22 -3.80 -14.27
CA ASP A 201 1.38 -5.08 -13.60
C ASP A 201 0.73 -5.12 -12.21
N ILE A 202 0.61 -4.00 -11.51
CA ILE A 202 -0.15 -3.90 -10.26
C ILE A 202 -1.65 -4.02 -10.54
N LYS A 203 -2.15 -3.38 -11.61
CA LYS A 203 -3.55 -3.54 -12.05
C LYS A 203 -3.84 -5.00 -12.43
N ALA A 204 -2.92 -5.65 -13.15
CA ALA A 204 -3.07 -7.06 -13.51
C ALA A 204 -3.09 -7.98 -12.29
N ILE A 205 -2.20 -7.76 -11.31
CA ILE A 205 -2.09 -8.62 -10.11
C ILE A 205 -3.31 -8.47 -9.19
N TYR A 206 -3.84 -7.26 -9.02
CA TYR A 206 -4.80 -6.95 -7.96
C TYR A 206 -6.21 -6.59 -8.43
N LEU A 207 -6.36 -6.11 -9.67
CA LEU A 207 -7.59 -5.49 -10.18
C LEU A 207 -8.10 -6.17 -11.47
N ASN A 208 -7.46 -7.27 -11.89
CA ASN A 208 -7.80 -8.06 -13.08
C ASN A 208 -7.95 -7.23 -14.37
N ASP A 209 -7.20 -6.13 -14.52
CA ASP A 209 -7.22 -5.22 -15.68
C ASP A 209 -8.59 -4.58 -15.99
N ASP A 210 -9.53 -4.53 -15.04
CA ASP A 210 -10.85 -3.94 -15.24
C ASP A 210 -10.93 -2.54 -14.62
N ILE A 211 -11.17 -1.51 -15.44
CA ILE A 211 -11.29 -0.10 -15.01
C ILE A 211 -12.42 0.08 -13.98
N GLU A 212 -13.51 -0.70 -14.05
CA GLU A 212 -14.55 -0.70 -13.03
C GLU A 212 -14.03 -1.27 -11.70
N GLN A 213 -13.12 -2.25 -11.75
CA GLN A 213 -12.43 -2.78 -10.58
C GLN A 213 -11.33 -1.86 -10.07
N VAL A 214 -10.68 -1.05 -10.92
CA VAL A 214 -9.77 0.01 -10.46
C VAL A 214 -10.55 1.07 -9.70
N SER A 215 -11.66 1.53 -10.28
CA SER A 215 -12.59 2.47 -9.63
C SER A 215 -13.15 1.89 -8.34
N THR A 216 -13.55 0.61 -8.34
CA THR A 216 -14.05 -0.10 -7.16
C THR A 216 -12.96 -0.35 -6.12
N GLY A 217 -11.73 -0.65 -6.54
CA GLY A 217 -10.57 -0.84 -5.70
C GLY A 217 -10.15 0.47 -5.03
N ILE A 218 -10.15 1.58 -5.77
CA ILE A 218 -9.99 2.94 -5.21
C ILE A 218 -11.10 3.24 -4.21
N ASN A 219 -12.35 2.93 -4.57
CA ASN A 219 -13.47 3.11 -3.66
C ASN A 219 -13.27 2.26 -2.40
N GLN A 220 -12.83 1.00 -2.49
CA GLN A 220 -12.57 0.13 -1.34
C GLN A 220 -11.36 0.60 -0.52
N PHE A 221 -10.36 1.20 -1.17
CA PHE A 221 -9.17 1.77 -0.56
C PHE A 221 -9.48 3.03 0.24
N LEU A 222 -10.37 3.88 -0.28
CA LEU A 222 -10.73 5.16 0.32
C LEU A 222 -12.02 5.11 1.17
N LYS A 223 -12.81 4.03 1.04
CA LYS A 223 -14.03 3.82 1.83
C LYS A 223 -13.68 3.49 3.26
N VAL A 224 -14.36 4.20 4.16
CA VAL A 224 -14.55 3.75 5.53
C VAL A 224 -15.61 2.65 5.48
N PRO A 225 -15.36 1.45 6.04
CA PRO A 225 -16.43 0.46 6.21
C PRO A 225 -17.58 1.09 7.00
N LYS A 226 -18.81 0.95 6.51
CA LYS A 226 -19.98 1.38 7.29
C LYS A 226 -19.96 0.67 8.63
N GLU A 227 -20.11 1.42 9.72
CA GLU A 227 -20.41 0.80 11.02
C GLU A 227 -21.69 -0.04 10.85
N PRO A 228 -21.75 -1.27 11.41
CA PRO A 228 -23.00 -1.99 11.46
C PRO A 228 -23.99 -1.15 12.28
N GLU A 229 -25.14 -0.83 11.67
CA GLU A 229 -26.29 -0.25 12.36
C GLU A 229 -26.77 -1.13 13.51
#